data_AF-A0A9D7TVD2-F1
#
_entry.id   AF-A0A9D7TVD2-F1
#
_cell.length_a   1.000
_cell.length_b   1.000
_cell.length_c   1.000
_cell.angle_alpha   90.00
_cell.angle_beta   90.00
_cell.angle_gamma   90.00
#
_symmetry.space_group_name_H-M   'P 1'
#
loop_
_entity.id
_entity.type
_entity.pdbx_description
1 polymer ?
#
loop_
_entity_poly.entity_id
_entity_poly.type
_entity_poly.pdbx_seq_one_letter_code
_entity_poly.pdbx_strand_id
1 'polypeptide(L)'
;MASEDNTSVYIDGVFAVTLNKGQIYPGAFTSNPTVFLNPTSITADKPICVTQYAQADACTGQISNPRVGDPDMVVLNPIEQNISDIKVFTSTRQAISKQYLNVLMKTSATSTFKIEGVTPATAWQPFTAMPGYSYLRHQFTPTAQTSYRLTADSGFNAIAYGWGNVESYVYSAGTNVRDLNTKLEINNPNTSPTETTPTACTNSPFQFKVYFADSTNSLTALRYDSIKWDVLNNVTNFVPNNFPVMIRPTPPDLYVQPDSTNIRNGKPVAWYSLPSMYYVTAPGVYRVRITLYRTSTEGCEMQ
;
A
#
# COMPACT_ATOMS: atom_id res chain seq x y z
N MET A 1 13.91 6.70 -7.89
CA MET A 1 15.08 6.78 -7.00
C MET A 1 15.13 5.54 -6.12
N ALA A 2 16.28 4.90 -5.98
CA ALA A 2 16.44 3.73 -5.10
C ALA A 2 16.81 4.12 -3.66
N SER A 3 16.21 3.43 -2.69
CA SER A 3 16.53 3.61 -1.25
C SER A 3 17.75 2.80 -0.80
N GLU A 4 18.11 1.76 -1.55
CA GLU A 4 19.12 0.76 -1.18
C GLU A 4 20.01 0.40 -2.39
N ASP A 5 21.19 -0.12 -2.11
CA ASP A 5 22.12 -0.58 -3.16
C ASP A 5 21.60 -1.83 -3.88
N ASN A 6 21.99 -2.00 -5.14
CA ASN A 6 21.59 -3.13 -5.98
C ASN A 6 20.06 -3.33 -6.03
N THR A 7 19.30 -2.25 -6.26
CA THR A 7 17.85 -2.26 -6.46
C THR A 7 17.54 -2.51 -7.94
N SER A 8 16.88 -3.62 -8.26
CA SER A 8 16.46 -3.96 -9.62
C SER A 8 15.10 -3.36 -9.90
N VAL A 9 14.99 -2.54 -10.94
CA VAL A 9 13.74 -1.86 -11.36
C VAL A 9 13.23 -2.48 -12.66
N TYR A 10 11.92 -2.68 -12.74
CA TYR A 10 11.22 -3.23 -13.89
C TYR A 10 10.12 -2.26 -14.33
N ILE A 11 9.93 -2.16 -15.65
CA ILE A 11 8.89 -1.35 -16.29
C ILE A 11 8.04 -2.30 -17.12
N ASP A 12 6.74 -2.36 -16.84
CA ASP A 12 5.79 -3.30 -17.45
C ASP A 12 6.29 -4.76 -17.40
N GLY A 13 6.94 -5.12 -16.29
CA GLY A 13 7.52 -6.45 -16.05
C GLY A 13 8.87 -6.71 -16.73
N VAL A 14 9.36 -5.79 -17.57
CA VAL A 14 10.66 -5.90 -18.24
C VAL A 14 11.74 -5.24 -17.39
N PHE A 15 12.88 -5.93 -17.20
CA PHE A 15 14.02 -5.37 -16.48
C PHE A 15 14.49 -4.08 -17.15
N ALA A 16 14.56 -2.99 -16.37
CA ALA A 16 14.97 -1.68 -16.87
C ALA A 16 16.39 -1.32 -16.44
N VAL A 17 16.71 -1.45 -15.15
CA VAL A 17 18.00 -1.00 -14.59
C VAL A 17 18.27 -1.57 -13.19
N THR A 18 19.53 -1.68 -12.81
CA THR A 18 19.96 -1.82 -11.41
C THR A 18 20.47 -0.48 -10.88
N LEU A 19 19.92 -0.02 -9.76
CA LEU A 19 20.26 1.26 -9.13
C LEU A 19 20.93 1.03 -7.77
N ASN A 20 21.96 1.82 -7.49
CA ASN A 20 22.50 1.97 -6.14
C ASN A 20 21.72 3.02 -5.34
N LYS A 21 21.93 3.06 -4.01
CA LYS A 21 21.25 3.98 -3.11
C LYS A 21 21.40 5.43 -3.60
N GLY A 22 20.28 6.15 -3.69
CA GLY A 22 20.22 7.53 -4.15
C GLY A 22 20.25 7.71 -5.68
N GLN A 23 20.51 6.66 -6.46
CA GLN A 23 20.47 6.75 -7.92
C GLN A 23 19.01 6.81 -8.42
N ILE A 24 18.84 7.51 -9.54
CA ILE A 24 17.56 7.69 -10.23
C ILE A 24 17.59 7.04 -11.61
N TYR A 25 16.41 6.74 -12.14
CA TYR A 25 16.22 6.32 -13.51
C TYR A 25 15.11 7.15 -14.15
N PRO A 26 15.33 7.71 -15.36
CA PRO A 26 16.62 7.80 -16.05
C PRO A 26 17.68 8.54 -15.22
N GLY A 27 18.97 8.19 -15.39
CA GLY A 27 20.07 8.72 -14.56
C GLY A 27 20.32 10.24 -14.69
N ALA A 28 19.65 10.88 -15.64
CA ALA A 28 19.62 12.32 -15.83
C ALA A 28 18.30 12.74 -16.50
N PHE A 29 17.90 13.99 -16.30
CA PHE A 29 16.82 14.60 -17.08
C PHE A 29 17.35 14.96 -18.46
N THR A 30 16.72 14.44 -19.52
CA THR A 30 17.10 14.71 -20.91
C THR A 30 16.06 15.60 -21.59
N SER A 31 16.46 16.30 -22.64
CA SER A 31 15.55 17.07 -23.51
C SER A 31 14.64 16.17 -24.37
N ASN A 32 14.95 14.86 -24.44
CA ASN A 32 14.16 13.85 -25.14
C ASN A 32 13.85 12.70 -24.17
N PRO A 33 12.94 12.90 -23.19
CA PRO A 33 12.60 11.86 -22.23
C PRO A 33 11.86 10.72 -22.93
N THR A 34 12.00 9.50 -22.41
CA THR A 34 11.11 8.39 -22.78
C THR A 34 9.69 8.75 -22.37
N VAL A 35 8.75 8.74 -23.32
CA VAL A 35 7.34 9.08 -23.08
C VAL A 35 6.52 7.81 -22.94
N PHE A 36 5.83 7.68 -21.81
CA PHE A 36 4.83 6.64 -21.59
C PHE A 36 3.44 7.18 -21.93
N LEU A 37 2.86 6.70 -23.04
CA LEU A 37 1.54 7.13 -23.51
C LEU A 37 0.39 6.27 -22.96
N ASN A 38 0.73 5.13 -22.37
CA ASN A 38 -0.21 4.20 -21.75
C ASN A 38 0.07 4.12 -20.25
N PRO A 39 -0.88 3.63 -19.42
CA PRO A 39 -0.58 3.30 -18.04
C PRO A 39 0.63 2.36 -17.98
N THR A 40 1.52 2.60 -17.03
CA THR A 40 2.80 1.88 -16.91
C THR A 40 2.97 1.38 -15.49
N SER A 41 3.33 0.10 -15.36
CA SER A 41 3.65 -0.53 -14.10
C SER A 41 5.14 -0.39 -13.83
N ILE A 42 5.48 0.11 -12.64
CA ILE A 42 6.87 0.24 -12.20
C ILE A 42 7.00 -0.59 -10.92
N THR A 43 7.84 -1.62 -10.97
CA THR A 43 8.09 -2.51 -9.83
C THR A 43 9.58 -2.58 -9.53
N ALA A 44 9.92 -2.93 -8.29
CA ALA A 44 11.30 -3.17 -7.88
C ALA A 44 11.38 -4.25 -6.81
N ASP A 45 12.56 -4.86 -6.67
CA ASP A 45 12.85 -5.83 -5.61
C ASP A 45 13.10 -5.19 -4.24
N LYS A 46 13.41 -3.89 -4.22
CA LYS A 46 13.68 -3.07 -3.04
C LYS A 46 12.94 -1.74 -3.10
N PRO A 47 12.81 -1.01 -1.97
CA PRO A 47 12.06 0.25 -1.93
C PRO A 47 12.59 1.30 -2.92
N ILE A 48 11.67 1.85 -3.71
CA ILE A 48 11.90 2.94 -4.65
C ILE A 48 10.92 4.09 -4.40
N CYS A 49 11.35 5.31 -4.72
CA CYS A 49 10.48 6.47 -4.84
C CYS A 49 10.31 6.80 -6.33
N VAL A 50 9.05 6.95 -6.77
CA VAL A 50 8.70 7.29 -8.15
C VAL A 50 7.99 8.64 -8.13
N THR A 51 8.47 9.58 -8.95
CA THR A 51 7.86 10.91 -9.11
C THR A 51 7.44 11.06 -10.55
N GLN A 52 6.20 11.50 -10.75
CA GLN A 52 5.69 11.90 -12.05
C GLN A 52 5.77 13.42 -12.17
N TYR A 53 6.26 13.89 -13.32
CA TYR A 53 6.40 15.32 -13.61
C TYR A 53 5.44 15.71 -14.73
N ALA A 54 4.79 16.85 -14.52
CA ALA A 54 4.14 17.66 -15.54
C ALA A 54 5.17 18.68 -16.04
N GLN A 55 5.35 18.77 -17.36
CA GLN A 55 6.23 19.77 -17.97
C GLN A 55 5.45 21.08 -18.20
N ALA A 56 6.16 22.21 -18.19
CA ALA A 56 5.60 23.50 -18.64
C ALA A 56 5.08 23.41 -20.06
N ASP A 57 4.04 24.18 -20.37
CA ASP A 57 3.41 24.32 -21.68
C ASP A 57 4.39 24.36 -22.88
N ALA A 58 5.50 25.10 -22.77
CA ALA A 58 6.54 25.25 -23.79
C ALA A 58 7.35 23.95 -24.02
N CYS A 59 7.38 23.07 -23.03
CA CYS A 59 8.22 21.86 -22.96
C CYS A 59 7.42 20.55 -23.10
N THR A 60 6.09 20.58 -23.07
CA THR A 60 5.19 19.39 -23.08
C THR A 60 5.24 18.51 -24.33
N GLY A 61 6.05 18.84 -25.34
CA GLY A 61 6.02 18.20 -26.66
C GLY A 61 4.70 18.39 -27.43
N GLN A 62 3.74 19.14 -26.85
CA GLN A 62 2.43 19.35 -27.42
C GLN A 62 2.51 20.36 -28.58
N ILE A 63 2.14 19.92 -29.78
CA ILE A 63 2.22 20.72 -31.01
C ILE A 63 0.98 21.61 -31.20
N SER A 64 -0.14 21.27 -30.53
CA SER A 64 -1.44 21.96 -30.66
C SER A 64 -1.63 23.10 -29.66
N ASN A 65 -2.15 24.24 -30.12
CA ASN A 65 -2.47 25.43 -29.33
C ASN A 65 -3.98 25.42 -28.91
N PRO A 66 -4.38 25.85 -27.69
CA PRO A 66 -3.55 26.36 -26.60
C PRO A 66 -2.71 25.27 -25.95
N ARG A 67 -1.41 25.57 -25.75
CA ARG A 67 -0.59 24.85 -24.77
C ARG A 67 -1.13 25.21 -23.38
N VAL A 68 -1.16 24.24 -22.47
CA VAL A 68 -1.79 24.41 -21.16
C VAL A 68 -0.87 23.87 -20.07
N GLY A 69 -0.85 24.58 -18.94
CA GLY A 69 -0.25 24.09 -17.70
C GLY A 69 1.16 24.56 -17.39
N ASP A 70 1.42 24.76 -16.10
CA ASP A 70 2.75 24.99 -15.56
C ASP A 70 3.42 23.66 -15.13
N PRO A 71 4.73 23.66 -14.84
CA PRO A 71 5.38 22.48 -14.27
C PRO A 71 4.76 22.11 -12.93
N ASP A 72 4.53 20.82 -12.74
CA ASP A 72 4.07 20.28 -11.46
C ASP A 72 4.65 18.88 -11.24
N MET A 73 4.60 18.37 -10.02
CA MET A 73 5.12 17.04 -9.70
C MET A 73 4.28 16.33 -8.63
N VAL A 74 4.15 15.03 -8.77
CA VAL A 74 3.53 14.16 -7.77
C VAL A 74 4.39 12.96 -7.49
N VAL A 75 4.65 12.72 -6.21
CA VAL A 75 5.23 11.45 -5.75
C VAL A 75 4.12 10.40 -5.75
N LEU A 76 4.38 9.26 -6.40
CA LEU A 76 3.41 8.20 -6.54
C LEU A 76 3.36 7.35 -5.26
N ASN A 77 2.14 6.98 -4.87
CA ASN A 77 1.93 6.04 -3.79
C ASN A 77 2.06 4.60 -4.32
N PRO A 78 2.74 3.69 -3.60
CA PRO A 78 2.70 2.27 -3.91
C PRO A 78 1.26 1.75 -3.95
N ILE A 79 0.99 0.79 -4.83
CA ILE A 79 -0.36 0.24 -5.03
C ILE A 79 -0.89 -0.48 -3.78
N GLU A 80 0.02 -0.91 -2.90
CA GLU A 80 -0.27 -1.57 -1.63
C GLU A 80 -0.70 -0.59 -0.53
N GLN A 81 -0.43 0.71 -0.69
CA GLN A 81 -0.85 1.78 0.22
C GLN A 81 -2.16 2.47 -0.25
N ASN A 82 -3.07 1.65 -0.77
CA ASN A 82 -4.37 2.11 -1.23
C ASN A 82 -5.31 2.58 -0.10
N ILE A 83 -6.29 3.40 -0.49
CA ILE A 83 -7.34 3.99 0.36
C ILE A 83 -8.71 3.56 -0.17
N SER A 84 -9.75 3.55 0.66
CA SER A 84 -11.11 3.16 0.25
C SER A 84 -12.17 4.25 0.44
N ASP A 85 -11.84 5.33 1.16
CA ASP A 85 -12.71 6.48 1.42
C ASP A 85 -11.86 7.74 1.62
N ILE A 86 -12.06 8.75 0.77
CA ILE A 86 -11.29 9.99 0.82
C ILE A 86 -12.07 11.14 0.17
N LYS A 87 -11.70 12.38 0.50
CA LYS A 87 -12.13 13.56 -0.26
C LYS A 87 -10.97 14.12 -1.07
N VAL A 88 -11.21 14.33 -2.35
CA VAL A 88 -10.33 15.07 -3.25
C VAL A 88 -10.91 16.45 -3.53
N PHE A 89 -10.05 17.39 -3.88
CA PHE A 89 -10.40 18.76 -4.22
C PHE A 89 -10.08 19.08 -5.68
N THR A 90 -10.94 19.87 -6.30
CA THR A 90 -10.68 20.45 -7.62
C THR A 90 -10.76 21.97 -7.52
N SER A 91 -10.12 22.67 -8.46
CA SER A 91 -10.09 24.14 -8.48
C SER A 91 -10.49 24.66 -9.85
N THR A 92 -11.39 25.64 -9.85
CA THR A 92 -11.71 26.48 -11.02
C THR A 92 -11.03 27.85 -10.94
N ARG A 93 -10.23 28.10 -9.90
CA ARG A 93 -9.46 29.34 -9.75
C ARG A 93 -8.35 29.41 -10.79
N GLN A 94 -7.87 30.62 -11.07
CA GLN A 94 -6.76 30.88 -12.01
C GLN A 94 -6.96 30.23 -13.39
N ALA A 95 -8.20 30.26 -13.89
CA ALA A 95 -8.57 29.74 -15.21
C ALA A 95 -8.27 28.24 -15.44
N ILE A 96 -8.24 27.42 -14.38
CA ILE A 96 -8.26 25.97 -14.51
C ILE A 96 -9.59 25.54 -15.11
N SER A 97 -9.54 24.97 -16.31
CA SER A 97 -10.71 24.60 -17.12
C SER A 97 -10.86 23.10 -17.32
N LYS A 98 -9.79 22.33 -17.06
CA LYS A 98 -9.80 20.87 -17.15
C LYS A 98 -9.38 20.28 -15.82
N GLN A 99 -10.16 19.33 -15.33
CA GLN A 99 -9.95 18.69 -14.03
C GLN A 99 -10.15 17.19 -14.21
N TYR A 100 -9.21 16.41 -13.73
CA TYR A 100 -9.13 14.98 -13.95
C TYR A 100 -8.86 14.23 -12.66
N LEU A 101 -9.29 12.97 -12.66
CA LEU A 101 -9.00 11.99 -11.65
C LEU A 101 -8.55 10.71 -12.35
N ASN A 102 -7.32 10.28 -12.09
CA ASN A 102 -6.87 8.93 -12.42
C ASN A 102 -7.11 8.04 -11.20
N VAL A 103 -7.72 6.88 -11.39
CA VAL A 103 -7.95 5.86 -10.36
C VAL A 103 -7.42 4.53 -10.86
N LEU A 104 -6.76 3.78 -9.97
CA LEU A 104 -6.29 2.42 -10.20
C LEU A 104 -6.82 1.54 -9.07
N MET A 105 -7.46 0.42 -9.40
CA MET A 105 -7.94 -0.54 -8.41
C MET A 105 -8.10 -1.96 -8.99
N LYS A 106 -8.39 -2.94 -8.13
CA LYS A 106 -8.66 -4.32 -8.57
C LYS A 106 -9.90 -4.35 -9.47
N THR A 107 -9.79 -5.04 -10.60
CA THR A 107 -10.84 -5.17 -11.62
C THR A 107 -12.15 -5.69 -11.02
N SER A 108 -12.05 -6.70 -10.14
CA SER A 108 -13.20 -7.32 -9.47
C SER A 108 -14.02 -6.38 -8.58
N ALA A 109 -13.46 -5.24 -8.18
CA ALA A 109 -14.10 -4.28 -7.28
C ALA A 109 -14.50 -2.97 -7.98
N THR A 110 -14.21 -2.80 -9.28
CA THR A 110 -14.49 -1.57 -10.04
C THR A 110 -15.96 -1.15 -10.01
N SER A 111 -16.88 -2.11 -9.96
CA SER A 111 -18.33 -1.87 -9.85
C SER A 111 -18.75 -1.20 -8.53
N THR A 112 -17.90 -1.25 -7.50
CA THR A 112 -18.17 -0.68 -6.17
C THR A 112 -17.71 0.77 -6.05
N PHE A 113 -16.89 1.26 -6.99
CA PHE A 113 -16.33 2.60 -6.93
C PHE A 113 -17.38 3.67 -7.22
N LYS A 114 -17.38 4.71 -6.38
CA LYS A 114 -18.35 5.80 -6.40
C LYS A 114 -17.67 7.15 -6.21
N ILE A 115 -18.16 8.15 -6.94
CA ILE A 115 -17.86 9.58 -6.77
C ILE A 115 -19.14 10.22 -6.23
N GLU A 116 -19.09 10.83 -5.05
CA GLU A 116 -20.27 11.40 -4.38
C GLU A 116 -21.42 10.38 -4.23
N GLY A 117 -21.09 9.12 -3.97
CA GLY A 117 -22.06 8.03 -3.82
C GLY A 117 -22.64 7.51 -5.15
N VAL A 118 -22.24 8.06 -6.29
CA VAL A 118 -22.73 7.69 -7.63
C VAL A 118 -21.65 6.95 -8.42
N THR A 119 -22.04 5.90 -9.15
CA THR A 119 -21.14 5.19 -10.08
C THR A 119 -20.73 6.13 -11.22
N PRO A 120 -19.42 6.28 -11.51
CA PRO A 120 -18.97 7.14 -12.61
C PRO A 120 -19.50 6.65 -13.97
N ALA A 121 -19.92 7.59 -14.83
CA ALA A 121 -20.30 7.28 -16.20
C ALA A 121 -19.08 6.92 -17.10
N THR A 122 -17.88 7.27 -16.66
CA THR A 122 -16.65 6.96 -17.38
C THR A 122 -16.34 5.46 -17.26
N ALA A 123 -16.09 4.81 -18.40
CA ALA A 123 -15.79 3.38 -18.42
C ALA A 123 -14.41 3.07 -17.83
N TRP A 124 -14.36 2.02 -17.02
CA TRP A 124 -13.11 1.39 -16.58
C TRP A 124 -12.42 0.70 -17.77
N GLN A 125 -11.09 0.76 -17.78
CA GLN A 125 -10.25 0.10 -18.76
C GLN A 125 -9.37 -0.95 -18.05
N PRO A 126 -9.23 -2.17 -18.60
CA PRO A 126 -8.34 -3.17 -18.04
C PRO A 126 -6.88 -2.70 -18.18
N PHE A 127 -6.08 -2.91 -17.13
CA PHE A 127 -4.66 -2.59 -17.18
C PHE A 127 -3.86 -3.82 -17.63
N THR A 128 -3.55 -3.89 -18.92
CA THR A 128 -2.91 -5.08 -19.53
C THR A 128 -1.54 -5.40 -18.95
N ALA A 129 -0.72 -4.40 -18.62
CA ALA A 129 0.59 -4.60 -18.01
C ALA A 129 0.53 -5.05 -16.53
N MET A 130 -0.65 -4.97 -15.90
CA MET A 130 -0.89 -5.45 -14.55
C MET A 130 -2.23 -6.20 -14.46
N PRO A 131 -2.27 -7.48 -14.92
CA PRO A 131 -3.49 -8.28 -14.94
C PRO A 131 -4.18 -8.32 -13.57
N GLY A 132 -5.51 -8.23 -13.59
CA GLY A 132 -6.33 -8.15 -12.37
C GLY A 132 -6.58 -6.73 -11.87
N TYR A 133 -5.91 -5.71 -12.44
CA TYR A 133 -6.19 -4.30 -12.17
C TYR A 133 -6.85 -3.60 -13.36
N SER A 134 -7.61 -2.56 -13.06
CA SER A 134 -8.25 -1.68 -14.03
C SER A 134 -8.05 -0.23 -13.60
N TYR A 135 -8.06 0.67 -14.57
CA TYR A 135 -7.91 2.09 -14.34
C TYR A 135 -9.08 2.89 -14.92
N LEU A 136 -9.27 4.07 -14.36
CA LEU A 136 -10.29 5.03 -14.74
C LEU A 136 -9.64 6.40 -14.86
N ARG A 137 -9.86 7.11 -15.98
CA ARG A 137 -9.54 8.53 -16.12
C ARG A 137 -10.83 9.32 -16.22
N HIS A 138 -11.34 9.77 -15.08
CA HIS A 138 -12.54 10.58 -15.01
C HIS A 138 -12.21 12.05 -15.23
N GLN A 139 -13.01 12.75 -16.04
CA GLN A 139 -12.93 14.20 -16.18
C GLN A 139 -14.11 14.82 -15.45
N PHE A 140 -13.82 15.71 -14.51
CA PHE A 140 -14.87 16.46 -13.82
C PHE A 140 -15.43 17.54 -14.75
N THR A 141 -16.71 17.84 -14.57
CA THR A 141 -17.29 19.06 -15.13
C THR A 141 -16.94 20.22 -14.19
N PRO A 142 -16.25 21.28 -14.64
CA PRO A 142 -15.97 22.43 -13.81
C PRO A 142 -17.26 23.07 -13.31
N THR A 143 -17.48 23.03 -12.00
CA THR A 143 -18.66 23.62 -11.34
C THR A 143 -18.23 24.39 -10.09
N ALA A 144 -19.18 24.97 -9.35
CA ALA A 144 -18.91 25.53 -8.02
C ALA A 144 -18.51 24.48 -6.98
N GLN A 145 -18.76 23.19 -7.24
CA GLN A 145 -18.32 22.10 -6.37
C GLN A 145 -16.82 21.85 -6.56
N THR A 146 -16.06 22.07 -5.49
CA THR A 146 -14.60 21.96 -5.45
C THR A 146 -14.12 20.75 -4.64
N SER A 147 -15.03 19.91 -4.14
CA SER A 147 -14.68 18.69 -3.39
C SER A 147 -15.52 17.51 -3.83
N TYR A 148 -14.88 16.35 -3.94
CA TYR A 148 -15.52 15.09 -4.30
C TYR A 148 -15.06 13.97 -3.36
N ARG A 149 -16.01 13.26 -2.74
CA ARG A 149 -15.77 12.06 -1.96
C ARG A 149 -15.68 10.85 -2.88
N LEU A 150 -14.59 10.11 -2.77
CA LEU A 150 -14.33 8.87 -3.48
C LEU A 150 -14.49 7.71 -2.51
N THR A 151 -15.27 6.69 -2.87
CA THR A 151 -15.51 5.51 -2.02
C THR A 151 -15.53 4.23 -2.84
N ALA A 152 -15.08 3.12 -2.27
CA ALA A 152 -15.22 1.77 -2.83
C ALA A 152 -15.13 0.71 -1.72
N ASP A 153 -15.62 -0.50 -1.99
CA ASP A 153 -15.54 -1.63 -1.04
C ASP A 153 -14.13 -2.23 -0.95
N SER A 154 -13.25 -1.87 -1.90
CA SER A 154 -11.83 -2.23 -1.92
C SER A 154 -10.96 -1.00 -2.05
N GLY A 155 -9.68 -1.13 -1.70
CA GLY A 155 -8.72 -0.05 -1.83
C GLY A 155 -8.44 0.32 -3.30
N PHE A 156 -8.26 1.62 -3.53
CA PHE A 156 -7.81 2.23 -4.77
C PHE A 156 -6.65 3.20 -4.53
N ASN A 157 -5.89 3.47 -5.58
CA ASN A 157 -4.97 4.61 -5.66
C ASN A 157 -5.62 5.67 -6.56
N ALA A 158 -5.48 6.94 -6.21
CA ALA A 158 -6.02 8.02 -7.02
C ALA A 158 -5.08 9.23 -7.08
N ILE A 159 -5.03 9.87 -8.25
CA ILE A 159 -4.27 11.09 -8.51
C ILE A 159 -5.24 12.11 -9.11
N ALA A 160 -5.37 13.26 -8.46
CA ALA A 160 -6.17 14.37 -8.94
C ALA A 160 -5.25 15.39 -9.60
N TYR A 161 -5.64 15.87 -10.77
CA TYR A 161 -4.86 16.87 -11.50
C TYR A 161 -5.75 17.77 -12.34
N GLY A 162 -5.25 18.96 -12.67
CA GLY A 162 -5.99 19.92 -13.47
C GLY A 162 -5.08 20.89 -14.20
N TRP A 163 -5.64 21.48 -15.26
CA TRP A 163 -4.94 22.33 -16.20
C TRP A 163 -5.78 23.57 -16.54
N GLY A 164 -5.13 24.73 -16.40
CA GLY A 164 -5.53 26.02 -16.96
C GLY A 164 -4.55 26.48 -18.03
N ASN A 165 -4.67 27.72 -18.47
CA ASN A 165 -3.74 28.27 -19.46
C ASN A 165 -2.32 28.47 -18.87
N VAL A 166 -2.23 29.00 -17.66
CA VAL A 166 -1.00 29.31 -16.92
C VAL A 166 -1.10 28.86 -15.47
N GLU A 167 -1.79 27.74 -15.24
CA GLU A 167 -1.97 27.18 -13.89
C GLU A 167 -2.19 25.68 -14.01
N SER A 168 -1.65 24.93 -13.05
CA SER A 168 -1.84 23.49 -12.95
C SER A 168 -1.84 23.04 -11.50
N TYR A 169 -2.45 21.89 -11.25
CA TYR A 169 -2.24 21.18 -10.00
C TYR A 169 -2.14 19.69 -10.28
N VAL A 170 -1.34 18.97 -9.51
CA VAL A 170 -1.40 17.53 -9.35
C VAL A 170 -1.08 17.15 -7.93
N TYR A 171 -1.81 16.17 -7.39
CA TYR A 171 -1.48 15.59 -6.11
C TYR A 171 -2.08 14.18 -6.01
N SER A 172 -1.48 13.36 -5.16
CA SER A 172 -2.07 12.08 -4.81
C SER A 172 -3.25 12.28 -3.87
N ALA A 173 -4.40 11.66 -4.16
CA ALA A 173 -5.63 11.79 -3.39
C ALA A 173 -5.47 11.39 -1.91
N GLY A 174 -4.48 10.55 -1.61
CA GLY A 174 -4.16 10.07 -0.28
C GLY A 174 -3.42 8.74 -0.33
N THR A 175 -2.82 8.36 0.79
CA THR A 175 -2.17 7.06 0.97
C THR A 175 -2.56 6.50 2.32
N ASN A 176 -2.70 5.18 2.42
CA ASN A 176 -2.78 4.52 3.71
C ASN A 176 -1.36 4.14 4.15
N VAL A 177 -0.74 4.96 4.99
CA VAL A 177 0.62 4.69 5.52
C VAL A 177 0.53 3.56 6.54
N ARG A 178 0.70 2.33 6.04
CA ARG A 178 0.85 1.13 6.86
C ARG A 178 2.17 0.46 6.54
N ASP A 179 2.77 -0.17 7.55
CA ASP A 179 3.92 -1.03 7.31
C ASP A 179 3.48 -2.25 6.50
N LEU A 180 4.04 -2.39 5.30
CA LEU A 180 3.77 -3.51 4.40
C LEU A 180 4.47 -4.80 4.85
N ASN A 181 5.38 -4.71 5.84
CA ASN A 181 6.17 -5.81 6.37
C ASN A 181 5.68 -6.30 7.73
N THR A 182 4.51 -5.82 8.17
CA THR A 182 3.86 -6.30 9.39
C THR A 182 2.43 -6.71 9.06
N LYS A 183 2.11 -8.00 9.23
CA LYS A 183 0.76 -8.50 8.96
C LYS A 183 0.39 -9.68 9.85
N LEU A 184 -0.85 -9.65 10.33
CA LEU A 184 -1.51 -10.76 10.98
C LEU A 184 -2.09 -11.72 9.93
N GLU A 185 -1.67 -12.97 9.99
CA GLU A 185 -2.21 -14.08 9.22
C GLU A 185 -2.77 -15.15 10.16
N ILE A 186 -3.61 -16.04 9.63
CA ILE A 186 -4.06 -17.21 10.37
C ILE A 186 -3.72 -18.48 9.59
N ASN A 187 -3.34 -19.52 10.31
CA ASN A 187 -3.10 -20.83 9.74
C ASN A 187 -4.20 -21.81 10.17
N ASN A 188 -5.03 -22.26 9.24
CA ASN A 188 -6.01 -23.30 9.51
C ASN A 188 -5.41 -24.64 9.06
N PRO A 189 -5.18 -25.62 9.96
CA PRO A 189 -4.54 -26.90 9.62
C PRO A 189 -5.36 -27.73 8.62
N ASN A 190 -6.65 -27.41 8.43
CA ASN A 190 -7.52 -28.10 7.48
C ASN A 190 -7.48 -27.48 6.07
N THR A 191 -6.73 -26.40 5.85
CA THR A 191 -6.56 -25.76 4.54
C THR A 191 -5.08 -25.55 4.25
N SER A 192 -4.63 -25.96 3.07
CA SER A 192 -3.21 -25.95 2.70
C SER A 192 -2.88 -24.80 1.74
N PRO A 193 -3.30 -23.56 2.07
CA PRO A 193 -2.29 -22.56 2.44
C PRO A 193 -2.66 -21.68 3.65
N THR A 194 -1.66 -21.06 4.26
CA THR A 194 -1.83 -19.99 5.28
C THR A 194 -2.68 -18.87 4.69
N GLU A 195 -3.76 -18.50 5.40
CA GLU A 195 -4.70 -17.48 4.93
C GLU A 195 -4.10 -16.09 5.14
N THR A 196 -3.72 -15.46 4.04
CA THR A 196 -3.14 -14.10 4.04
C THR A 196 -4.17 -13.03 4.37
N THR A 197 -5.47 -13.37 4.43
CA THR A 197 -6.51 -12.54 5.02
C THR A 197 -7.03 -13.28 6.25
N PRO A 198 -7.01 -12.69 7.47
CA PRO A 198 -7.34 -13.40 8.70
C PRO A 198 -8.86 -13.67 8.82
N THR A 199 -9.37 -14.57 7.97
CA THR A 199 -10.77 -14.98 7.90
C THR A 199 -10.86 -16.47 8.21
N ALA A 200 -11.60 -16.82 9.26
CA ALA A 200 -11.84 -18.21 9.65
C ALA A 200 -13.33 -18.54 9.61
N CYS A 201 -13.66 -19.79 9.32
CA CYS A 201 -15.02 -20.31 9.53
C CYS A 201 -15.28 -20.49 11.04
N THR A 202 -16.51 -20.18 11.46
CA THR A 202 -16.97 -20.45 12.83
C THR A 202 -16.74 -21.93 13.19
N ASN A 203 -16.29 -22.20 14.42
CA ASN A 203 -15.93 -23.53 14.93
C ASN A 203 -14.82 -24.28 14.18
N SER A 204 -14.13 -23.64 13.22
CA SER A 204 -12.94 -24.22 12.59
C SER A 204 -11.68 -23.79 13.34
N PRO A 205 -10.76 -24.71 13.65
CA PRO A 205 -9.53 -24.38 14.35
C PRO A 205 -8.60 -23.56 13.44
N PHE A 206 -7.94 -22.56 14.01
CA PHE A 206 -6.88 -21.77 13.38
C PHE A 206 -5.82 -21.37 14.40
N GLN A 207 -4.62 -21.08 13.92
CA GLN A 207 -3.51 -20.55 14.72
C GLN A 207 -3.24 -19.10 14.30
N PHE A 208 -3.07 -18.21 15.27
CA PHE A 208 -2.62 -16.85 15.00
C PHE A 208 -1.13 -16.86 14.64
N LYS A 209 -0.77 -16.17 13.54
CA LYS A 209 0.63 -15.94 13.13
C LYS A 209 0.81 -14.48 12.73
N VAL A 210 1.89 -13.84 13.17
CA VAL A 210 2.28 -12.50 12.74
C VAL A 210 3.70 -12.53 12.24
N TYR A 211 4.01 -11.73 11.23
CA TYR A 211 5.39 -11.49 10.85
C TYR A 211 5.76 -10.01 10.99
N PHE A 212 7.04 -9.77 11.26
CA PHE A 212 7.65 -8.44 11.29
C PHE A 212 8.89 -8.43 10.41
N ALA A 213 9.23 -7.27 9.83
CA ALA A 213 10.51 -7.09 9.17
C ALA A 213 11.65 -7.43 10.14
N ASP A 214 12.48 -8.41 9.78
CA ASP A 214 13.58 -8.82 10.63
C ASP A 214 14.78 -9.26 9.79
N SER A 215 15.96 -8.91 10.26
CA SER A 215 17.22 -9.26 9.64
C SER A 215 17.71 -10.61 10.14
N THR A 216 18.26 -11.44 9.26
CA THR A 216 18.99 -12.66 9.67
C THR A 216 20.36 -12.33 10.27
N ASN A 217 20.83 -11.09 10.15
CA ASN A 217 22.07 -10.63 10.78
C ASN A 217 21.83 -10.30 12.25
N SER A 218 22.38 -11.12 13.15
CA SER A 218 22.23 -11.01 14.61
C SER A 218 22.58 -9.64 15.20
N LEU A 219 23.35 -8.78 14.51
CA LEU A 219 23.69 -7.43 14.96
C LEU A 219 22.59 -6.40 14.67
N THR A 220 21.74 -6.64 13.67
CA THR A 220 20.67 -5.71 13.25
C THR A 220 19.28 -6.30 13.39
N ALA A 221 19.19 -7.52 13.90
CA ALA A 221 17.94 -8.23 14.01
C ALA A 221 17.06 -7.65 15.11
N LEU A 222 15.76 -7.52 14.82
CA LEU A 222 14.77 -7.10 15.79
C LEU A 222 14.46 -8.29 16.70
N ARG A 223 14.70 -8.13 17.99
CA ARG A 223 14.49 -9.16 19.01
C ARG A 223 13.56 -8.61 20.07
N TYR A 224 12.57 -9.40 20.46
CA TYR A 224 11.52 -9.00 21.40
C TYR A 224 11.68 -9.76 22.73
N ASP A 225 11.59 -9.05 23.84
CA ASP A 225 11.60 -9.62 25.20
C ASP A 225 10.29 -10.30 25.53
N SER A 226 9.18 -9.84 24.95
CA SER A 226 7.89 -10.54 25.00
C SER A 226 6.94 -10.02 23.94
N ILE A 227 5.95 -10.83 23.60
CA ILE A 227 4.88 -10.49 22.65
C ILE A 227 3.55 -10.73 23.33
N LYS A 228 2.74 -9.68 23.48
CA LYS A 228 1.40 -9.77 24.07
C LYS A 228 0.34 -9.72 22.98
N TRP A 229 -0.62 -10.63 23.07
CA TRP A 229 -1.77 -10.77 22.18
C TRP A 229 -3.04 -10.48 22.97
N ASP A 230 -3.84 -9.52 22.51
CA ASP A 230 -5.12 -9.12 23.09
C ASP A 230 -6.23 -9.27 22.05
N VAL A 231 -7.40 -9.76 22.48
CA VAL A 231 -8.66 -9.65 21.72
C VAL A 231 -9.49 -8.55 22.36
N LEU A 232 -9.76 -7.48 21.62
CA LEU A 232 -10.33 -6.24 22.18
C LEU A 232 -11.87 -6.25 22.25
N ASN A 233 -12.55 -7.18 21.58
CA ASN A 233 -13.99 -7.29 21.58
C ASN A 233 -14.44 -8.75 21.50
N ASN A 234 -15.54 -9.08 22.18
CA ASN A 234 -16.18 -10.40 22.15
C ASN A 234 -15.21 -11.56 22.44
N VAL A 235 -14.28 -11.35 23.39
CA VAL A 235 -13.24 -12.34 23.76
C VAL A 235 -13.81 -13.68 24.21
N THR A 236 -15.00 -13.66 24.81
CA THR A 236 -15.74 -14.85 25.26
C THR A 236 -16.11 -15.82 24.14
N ASN A 237 -16.07 -15.37 22.88
CA ASN A 237 -16.36 -16.22 21.72
C ASN A 237 -15.14 -17.03 21.26
N PHE A 238 -13.95 -16.75 21.78
CA PHE A 238 -12.74 -17.52 21.48
C PHE A 238 -12.62 -18.71 22.41
N VAL A 239 -12.23 -19.86 21.84
CA VAL A 239 -11.87 -21.04 22.60
C VAL A 239 -10.46 -21.47 22.18
N PRO A 240 -9.49 -21.56 23.12
CA PRO A 240 -9.62 -21.21 24.54
C PRO A 240 -9.85 -19.71 24.77
N ASN A 241 -10.64 -19.37 25.79
CA ASN A 241 -10.87 -17.99 26.23
C ASN A 241 -9.75 -17.57 27.21
N ASN A 242 -8.52 -17.49 26.72
CA ASN A 242 -7.32 -17.24 27.52
C ASN A 242 -6.60 -15.93 27.14
N PHE A 243 -7.26 -15.06 26.38
CA PHE A 243 -6.70 -13.74 26.07
C PHE A 243 -6.82 -12.80 27.28
N PRO A 244 -5.80 -11.96 27.56
CA PRO A 244 -4.56 -11.82 26.79
C PRO A 244 -3.55 -12.95 26.99
N VAL A 245 -2.83 -13.28 25.92
CA VAL A 245 -1.73 -14.25 25.95
C VAL A 245 -0.40 -13.53 25.80
N MET A 246 0.57 -13.87 26.65
CA MET A 246 1.91 -13.29 26.61
C MET A 246 2.94 -14.38 26.28
N ILE A 247 3.63 -14.23 25.15
CA ILE A 247 4.77 -15.06 24.76
C ILE A 247 6.01 -14.47 25.39
N ARG A 248 6.80 -15.32 26.05
CA ARG A 248 8.10 -14.98 26.67
C ARG A 248 9.19 -15.91 26.13
N PRO A 249 10.47 -15.51 26.22
CA PRO A 249 11.60 -16.37 25.89
C PRO A 249 11.58 -17.61 26.77
N THR A 250 12.00 -18.74 26.20
CA THR A 250 12.20 -19.97 26.97
C THR A 250 13.68 -20.08 27.29
N PRO A 251 14.10 -20.25 28.56
CA PRO A 251 15.51 -20.42 28.89
C PRO A 251 16.15 -21.54 28.05
N PRO A 252 17.35 -21.34 27.48
CA PRO A 252 18.31 -20.27 27.76
C PRO A 252 18.16 -19.00 26.90
N ASP A 253 17.12 -18.89 26.08
CA ASP A 253 16.97 -17.77 25.17
C ASP A 253 16.71 -16.46 25.91
N LEU A 254 17.40 -15.39 25.49
CA LEU A 254 17.22 -14.04 26.01
C LEU A 254 16.00 -13.33 25.40
N TYR A 255 15.58 -13.76 24.21
CA TYR A 255 14.51 -13.14 23.44
C TYR A 255 13.56 -14.20 22.88
N VAL A 256 12.34 -13.80 22.55
CA VAL A 256 11.37 -14.67 21.89
C VAL A 256 11.93 -15.07 20.54
N GLN A 257 12.12 -16.38 20.34
CA GLN A 257 12.61 -16.93 19.08
C GLN A 257 11.49 -16.92 18.04
N PRO A 258 11.79 -16.53 16.78
CA PRO A 258 10.82 -16.66 15.71
C PRO A 258 10.62 -18.14 15.32
N ASP A 259 9.40 -18.49 14.92
CA ASP A 259 9.07 -19.83 14.43
C ASP A 259 9.81 -20.15 13.14
N SER A 260 10.02 -19.12 12.30
CA SER A 260 10.68 -19.22 11.00
C SER A 260 11.04 -17.84 10.47
N THR A 261 11.95 -17.79 9.49
CA THR A 261 12.23 -16.59 8.70
C THR A 261 11.98 -16.87 7.21
N ASN A 262 11.44 -15.89 6.49
CA ASN A 262 11.30 -15.96 5.04
C ASN A 262 11.34 -14.56 4.42
N ILE A 263 11.16 -14.48 3.10
CA ILE A 263 11.09 -13.20 2.39
C ILE A 263 9.62 -12.85 2.11
N ARG A 264 9.18 -11.67 2.56
CA ARG A 264 7.90 -11.05 2.19
C ARG A 264 8.19 -9.71 1.54
N ASN A 265 7.59 -9.47 0.37
CA ASN A 265 7.73 -8.20 -0.37
C ASN A 265 9.21 -7.77 -0.55
N GLY A 266 10.09 -8.72 -0.87
CA GLY A 266 11.52 -8.47 -1.07
C GLY A 266 12.34 -8.26 0.22
N LYS A 267 11.70 -8.26 1.41
CA LYS A 267 12.38 -8.09 2.70
C LYS A 267 12.38 -9.36 3.54
N PRO A 268 13.46 -9.65 4.28
CA PRO A 268 13.45 -10.72 5.27
C PRO A 268 12.47 -10.37 6.40
N VAL A 269 11.68 -11.35 6.82
CA VAL A 269 10.72 -11.24 7.93
C VAL A 269 10.84 -12.46 8.85
N ALA A 270 10.51 -12.24 10.12
CA ALA A 270 10.46 -13.27 11.15
C ALA A 270 9.02 -13.49 11.61
N TRP A 271 8.64 -14.77 11.76
CA TRP A 271 7.29 -15.19 12.13
C TRP A 271 7.17 -15.53 13.60
N TYR A 272 6.04 -15.17 14.19
CA TYR A 272 5.69 -15.48 15.58
C TYR A 272 4.24 -15.96 15.64
N SER A 273 4.01 -17.06 16.34
CA SER A 273 2.68 -17.66 16.45
C SER A 273 2.27 -17.84 17.89
N LEU A 274 0.96 -17.82 18.15
CA LEU A 274 0.47 -18.34 19.42
C LEU A 274 0.62 -19.87 19.45
N PRO A 275 1.06 -20.46 20.58
CA PRO A 275 1.31 -21.89 20.66
C PRO A 275 0.02 -22.74 20.62
N SER A 276 -1.13 -22.14 20.93
CA SER A 276 -2.43 -22.82 20.94
C SER A 276 -3.19 -22.62 19.63
N MET A 277 -4.03 -23.61 19.30
CA MET A 277 -5.10 -23.46 18.31
C MET A 277 -6.30 -22.76 18.95
N TYR A 278 -6.99 -21.96 18.15
CA TYR A 278 -8.20 -21.24 18.53
C TYR A 278 -9.34 -21.56 17.57
N TYR A 279 -10.58 -21.47 18.03
CA TYR A 279 -11.72 -21.30 17.16
C TYR A 279 -12.67 -20.26 17.74
N VAL A 280 -13.55 -19.72 16.89
CA VAL A 280 -14.55 -18.73 17.31
C VAL A 280 -15.95 -19.34 17.20
N THR A 281 -16.76 -19.18 18.24
CA THR A 281 -18.08 -19.81 18.37
C THR A 281 -19.22 -19.01 17.72
N ALA A 282 -18.97 -17.74 17.38
CA ALA A 282 -19.94 -16.88 16.72
C ALA A 282 -19.32 -16.14 15.53
N PRO A 283 -20.07 -15.91 14.44
CA PRO A 283 -19.60 -15.08 13.33
C PRO A 283 -19.47 -13.62 13.79
N GLY A 284 -18.48 -12.90 13.25
CA GLY A 284 -18.27 -11.49 13.55
C GLY A 284 -16.88 -10.97 13.18
N VAL A 285 -16.68 -9.67 13.38
CA VAL A 285 -15.37 -9.02 13.23
C VAL A 285 -14.72 -8.86 14.60
N TYR A 286 -13.56 -9.47 14.78
CA TYR A 286 -12.80 -9.47 16.03
C TYR A 286 -11.52 -8.64 15.85
N ARG A 287 -11.30 -7.69 16.76
CA ARG A 287 -10.14 -6.80 16.77
C ARG A 287 -9.07 -7.41 17.65
N VAL A 288 -7.95 -7.79 17.04
CA VAL A 288 -6.77 -8.30 17.73
C VAL A 288 -5.73 -7.18 17.82
N ARG A 289 -5.11 -7.02 18.99
CA ARG A 289 -3.96 -6.14 19.19
C ARG A 289 -2.76 -7.00 19.58
N ILE A 290 -1.63 -6.73 18.95
CA ILE A 290 -0.35 -7.35 19.26
C ILE A 290 0.57 -6.24 19.75
N THR A 291 1.14 -6.39 20.94
CA THR A 291 2.09 -5.44 21.52
C THR A 291 3.43 -6.13 21.68
N LEU A 292 4.48 -5.50 21.14
CA LEU A 292 5.84 -6.01 21.19
C LEU A 292 6.61 -5.26 22.28
N TYR A 293 7.27 -6.02 23.15
CA TYR A 293 8.12 -5.44 24.18
C TYR A 293 9.57 -5.71 23.83
N ARG A 294 10.38 -4.67 23.83
CA ARG A 294 11.82 -4.75 23.58
C ARG A 294 12.55 -3.75 24.46
N THR A 295 13.64 -4.20 25.05
CA THR A 295 14.64 -3.38 25.69
C THR A 295 15.61 -2.89 24.62
N SER A 296 15.80 -1.58 24.54
CA SER A 296 16.82 -0.97 23.70
C SER A 296 17.82 -0.24 24.59
N THR A 297 19.06 -0.08 24.10
CA THR A 297 20.07 0.77 24.75
C THR A 297 19.70 2.26 24.75
N GLU A 298 18.63 2.64 24.05
CA GLU A 298 18.10 4.01 23.99
C GLU A 298 16.92 4.24 24.96
N GLY A 299 16.51 3.21 25.71
CA GLY A 299 15.39 3.26 26.67
C GLY A 299 14.30 2.23 26.38
N CYS A 300 13.37 2.05 27.33
CA CYS A 300 12.17 1.24 27.15
C CYS A 300 11.16 1.99 26.27
N GLU A 301 11.16 1.75 24.97
CA GLU A 301 10.12 2.24 24.06
C GLU A 301 9.11 1.12 23.76
N MET A 302 7.82 1.43 23.87
CA MET A 302 6.75 0.60 23.32
C MET A 302 6.61 0.92 21.83
N GLN A 303 6.82 -0.07 20.95
CA GLN A 303 6.50 0.02 19.52
C GLN A 303 5.25 -0.81 19.21
#